data_AF-A0A9X3GTV1-F1
#
_entry.id   AF-A0A9X3GTV1-F1
#
_cell.length_a   1.000
_cell.length_b   1.000
_cell.length_c   1.000
_cell.angle_alpha   90.00
_cell.angle_beta   90.00
_cell.angle_gamma   90.00
#
_symmetry.space_group_name_H-M   'P 1'
#
loop_
_entity.id
_entity.type
_entity.pdbx_description
1 polymer ?
#
loop_
_entity_poly.entity_id
_entity_poly.type
_entity_poly.pdbx_seq_one_letter_code
_entity_poly.pdbx_strand_id
1 'polypeptide(L)'
;MKESIAPAIDPSNQTALEQAKVVAGSLDLIRQQIDYVHWFEAVDVLAHAALIEALTEVDANSVSATIQADAAAAKTLPARWQCSLATLRDANNALRESIAGLTADFAACEDPDIRSRVAGIIIRHEEDQLRRERAFVAPTGFDVFPESLLPLEKVLEIPGQFSIKAERHS
;
A
#
# COMPACT_ATOMS: atom_id res chain seq x y z
N MET A 1 -22.25 -16.32 11.56
CA MET A 1 -21.17 -16.71 12.49
C MET A 1 -20.67 -18.08 12.08
N LYS A 2 -19.40 -18.21 11.70
CA LYS A 2 -18.77 -19.53 11.59
C LYS A 2 -18.59 -20.09 12.99
N GLU A 3 -18.67 -21.40 13.12
CA GLU A 3 -18.51 -22.13 14.38
C GLU A 3 -17.08 -21.88 14.92
N SER A 4 -16.96 -21.23 16.08
CA SER A 4 -15.69 -20.94 16.73
C SER A 4 -15.59 -21.69 18.05
N ILE A 5 -14.49 -22.40 18.27
CA ILE A 5 -14.21 -23.02 19.56
C ILE A 5 -13.55 -21.96 20.45
N ALA A 6 -14.27 -21.49 21.46
CA ALA A 6 -13.73 -20.59 22.47
C ALA A 6 -13.10 -21.37 23.63
N PRO A 7 -12.04 -20.84 24.28
CA PRO A 7 -11.56 -21.40 25.54
C PRO A 7 -12.66 -21.36 26.60
N ALA A 8 -12.60 -22.27 27.57
CA ALA A 8 -13.54 -22.27 28.69
C ALA A 8 -13.35 -20.99 29.51
N ILE A 9 -14.30 -20.06 29.40
CA ILE A 9 -14.34 -18.80 30.14
C ILE A 9 -15.46 -18.89 31.16
N ASP A 10 -15.17 -18.48 32.40
CA ASP A 10 -16.18 -18.33 33.44
C ASP A 10 -17.28 -17.35 32.97
N PRO A 11 -18.55 -17.78 32.86
CA PRO A 11 -19.64 -16.92 32.41
C PRO A 11 -19.88 -15.69 33.30
N SER A 12 -19.44 -15.73 34.56
CA SER A 12 -19.55 -14.60 35.49
C SER A 12 -18.50 -13.51 35.22
N ASN A 13 -17.42 -13.83 34.51
CA ASN A 13 -16.36 -12.89 34.19
C ASN A 13 -16.64 -12.16 32.86
N GLN A 14 -17.47 -11.11 32.93
CA GLN A 14 -17.87 -10.31 31.76
C GLN A 14 -16.69 -9.72 31.00
N THR A 15 -15.65 -9.25 31.71
CA THR A 15 -14.45 -8.71 31.06
C THR A 15 -13.76 -9.77 30.19
N ALA A 16 -13.61 -10.99 30.69
CA ALA A 16 -13.00 -12.08 29.91
C ALA A 16 -13.83 -12.45 28.67
N LEU A 17 -15.16 -12.45 28.79
CA LEU A 17 -16.05 -12.69 27.66
C LEU A 17 -15.93 -11.61 26.58
N GLU A 18 -15.87 -10.33 26.96
CA GLU A 18 -15.68 -9.24 26.01
C GLU A 18 -14.31 -9.29 25.33
N GLN A 19 -13.23 -9.58 26.08
CA GLN A 19 -11.91 -9.76 25.48
C GLN A 19 -11.87 -10.92 24.49
N ALA A 20 -12.56 -12.03 24.77
CA ALA A 20 -12.65 -13.15 23.84
C ALA A 20 -13.36 -12.77 22.53
N LYS A 21 -14.43 -11.96 22.60
CA LYS A 21 -15.11 -11.41 21.42
C LYS A 21 -14.18 -10.51 20.60
N VAL A 22 -13.42 -9.64 21.27
CA VAL A 22 -12.42 -8.77 20.62
C VAL A 22 -11.36 -9.61 19.90
N VAL A 23 -10.80 -10.63 20.54
CA VAL A 23 -9.82 -11.53 19.92
C VAL A 23 -10.42 -12.25 18.71
N ALA A 24 -11.64 -12.78 18.83
CA ALA A 24 -12.32 -13.45 17.72
C ALA A 24 -12.55 -12.50 16.52
N GLY A 25 -12.97 -11.26 16.79
CA GLY A 25 -13.13 -10.23 15.77
C GLY A 25 -11.80 -9.88 15.07
N SER A 26 -10.73 -9.68 15.84
CA SER A 26 -9.39 -9.40 15.30
C SER A 26 -8.86 -10.56 14.45
N LEU A 27 -9.10 -11.81 14.85
CA LEU A 27 -8.69 -12.98 14.07
C LEU A 27 -9.47 -13.10 12.76
N ASP A 28 -10.77 -12.78 12.77
CA ASP A 28 -11.55 -12.78 11.52
C ASP A 28 -11.10 -11.66 10.57
N LEU A 29 -10.73 -10.48 11.09
CA LEU A 29 -10.12 -9.40 10.31
C LEU A 29 -8.80 -9.88 9.65
N ILE A 30 -7.89 -10.44 10.44
CA ILE A 30 -6.61 -10.96 9.91
C ILE A 30 -6.86 -12.02 8.83
N ARG A 31 -7.82 -12.93 9.07
CA ARG A 31 -8.18 -13.99 8.12
C ARG A 31 -8.69 -13.41 6.78
N GLN A 32 -9.39 -12.28 6.79
CA GLN A 32 -9.85 -11.63 5.57
C GLN A 32 -8.73 -10.91 4.81
N GLN A 33 -7.67 -10.48 5.51
CA GLN A 33 -6.56 -9.71 4.94
C GLN A 33 -5.36 -10.57 4.51
N ILE A 34 -5.13 -11.71 5.16
CA ILE A 34 -3.89 -12.50 5.03
C ILE A 34 -3.58 -12.92 3.58
N ASP A 35 -4.61 -13.23 2.79
CA ASP A 35 -4.46 -13.65 1.40
C ASP A 35 -4.03 -12.49 0.47
N TYR A 36 -4.19 -11.25 0.93
CA TYR A 36 -3.97 -10.04 0.15
C TYR A 36 -2.76 -9.21 0.61
N VAL A 37 -2.24 -9.44 1.82
CA VAL A 37 -1.14 -8.65 2.39
C VAL A 37 0.08 -8.57 1.46
N HIS A 38 0.47 -9.68 0.83
CA HIS A 38 1.61 -9.67 -0.09
C HIS A 38 1.36 -8.80 -1.32
N TRP A 39 0.17 -8.93 -1.92
CA TRP A 39 -0.23 -8.14 -3.09
C TRP A 39 -0.38 -6.66 -2.77
N PHE A 40 -0.91 -6.34 -1.59
CA PHE A 40 -1.03 -4.97 -1.11
C PHE A 40 0.35 -4.29 -1.06
N GLU A 41 1.33 -4.95 -0.45
CA GLU A 41 2.69 -4.41 -0.31
C GLU A 41 3.40 -4.33 -1.67
N ALA A 42 3.22 -5.31 -2.55
CA ALA A 42 3.79 -5.29 -3.90
C ALA A 42 3.24 -4.13 -4.74
N VAL A 43 1.92 -3.89 -4.71
CA VAL A 43 1.30 -2.75 -5.40
C VAL A 43 1.78 -1.43 -4.81
N ASP A 44 1.98 -1.36 -3.49
CA ASP A 44 2.49 -0.17 -2.81
C ASP A 44 3.92 0.18 -3.23
N VAL A 45 4.80 -0.82 -3.35
CA VAL A 45 6.17 -0.65 -3.87
C VAL A 45 6.14 -0.09 -5.29
N LEU A 46 5.31 -0.67 -6.15
CA LEU A 46 5.19 -0.22 -7.55
C LEU A 46 4.64 1.21 -7.64
N ALA A 47 3.66 1.56 -6.80
CA ALA A 47 3.07 2.89 -6.76
C ALA A 47 4.10 3.95 -6.29
N HIS A 48 4.89 3.66 -5.26
CA HIS A 48 5.94 4.56 -4.80
C HIS A 48 7.07 4.73 -5.82
N ALA A 49 7.49 3.65 -6.48
CA ALA A 49 8.48 3.73 -7.55
C ALA A 49 7.96 4.57 -8.73
N ALA A 50 6.68 4.41 -9.10
CA ALA A 50 6.05 5.22 -10.13
C ALA A 50 5.95 6.71 -9.75
N LEU A 51 5.70 7.01 -8.47
CA LEU A 51 5.69 8.38 -7.98
C LEU A 51 7.07 9.03 -8.13
N ILE A 52 8.14 8.35 -7.72
CA ILE A 52 9.51 8.86 -7.86
C ILE A 52 9.85 9.16 -9.32
N GLU A 53 9.47 8.29 -10.25
CA GLU A 53 9.66 8.55 -11.68
C GLU A 53 8.87 9.76 -12.16
N ALA A 54 7.60 9.88 -11.78
CA ALA A 54 6.79 11.03 -12.15
C ALA A 54 7.37 12.34 -11.60
N LEU A 55 7.96 12.33 -10.40
CA LEU A 55 8.69 13.47 -9.84
C LEU A 55 9.99 13.76 -10.61
N THR A 56 10.71 12.72 -11.02
CA THR A 56 11.92 12.83 -11.85
C THR A 56 11.62 13.46 -13.21
N GLU A 57 10.46 13.16 -13.81
CA GLU A 57 10.01 13.77 -15.07
C GLU A 57 9.71 15.27 -14.95
N VAL A 58 9.33 15.74 -13.74
CA VAL A 58 9.13 17.18 -13.50
C VAL A 58 10.46 17.90 -13.43
N ASP A 59 11.40 17.35 -12.66
CA ASP A 59 12.75 17.90 -12.53
C ASP A 59 13.77 16.80 -12.17
N ALA A 60 14.49 16.35 -13.20
CA ALA A 60 15.47 15.27 -13.08
C ALA A 60 16.69 15.68 -12.23
N ASN A 61 16.97 16.98 -12.07
CA ASN A 61 18.11 17.44 -11.28
C ASN A 61 17.81 17.42 -9.77
N SER A 62 16.53 17.49 -9.40
CA SER A 62 16.09 17.45 -8.01
C SER A 62 15.97 16.03 -7.44
N VAL A 63 15.98 15.00 -8.29
CA VAL A 63 15.94 13.60 -7.85
C VAL A 63 17.31 12.96 -8.05
N SER A 64 17.96 12.52 -6.96
CA SER A 64 19.29 11.91 -7.05
C SER A 64 19.30 10.62 -7.87
N ALA A 65 20.42 10.33 -8.53
CA ALA A 65 20.60 9.10 -9.31
C ALA A 65 20.42 7.83 -8.46
N THR A 66 20.75 7.88 -7.17
CA THR A 66 20.53 6.77 -6.23
C THR A 66 19.04 6.50 -6.04
N ILE A 67 18.24 7.54 -5.77
CA ILE A 67 16.78 7.40 -5.60
C ILE A 67 16.13 6.87 -6.88
N GLN A 68 16.57 7.35 -8.05
CA GLN A 68 16.10 6.85 -9.34
C GLN A 68 16.45 5.36 -9.54
N ALA A 69 17.66 4.95 -9.17
CA ALA A 69 18.10 3.55 -9.25
C ALA A 69 17.32 2.65 -8.29
N ASP A 70 17.06 3.11 -7.07
CA ASP A 70 16.28 2.38 -6.07
C ASP A 70 14.82 2.19 -6.53
N ALA A 71 14.20 3.22 -7.09
CA ALA A 71 12.87 3.12 -7.69
C ALA A 71 12.85 2.13 -8.89
N ALA A 72 13.85 2.18 -9.76
CA ALA A 72 13.98 1.24 -10.86
C ALA A 72 14.16 -0.22 -10.36
N ALA A 73 15.01 -0.43 -9.36
CA ALA A 73 15.22 -1.73 -8.75
C ALA A 73 13.94 -2.28 -8.09
N ALA A 74 13.20 -1.42 -7.38
CA ALA A 74 11.94 -1.77 -6.73
C ALA A 74 10.89 -2.31 -7.72
N LYS A 75 10.85 -1.77 -8.94
CA LYS A 75 9.96 -2.28 -10.01
C LYS A 75 10.32 -3.66 -10.53
N THR A 76 11.57 -4.07 -10.35
CA THR A 76 12.03 -5.41 -10.73
C THR A 76 11.75 -6.46 -9.66
N LEU A 77 11.33 -6.05 -8.46
CA LEU A 77 10.96 -6.99 -7.41
C LEU A 77 9.79 -7.84 -7.88
N PRO A 78 9.90 -9.18 -7.82
CA PRO A 78 8.85 -10.04 -8.29
C PRO A 78 7.61 -9.87 -7.40
N ALA A 79 6.49 -9.48 -7.99
CA ALA A 79 5.20 -9.32 -7.30
C ALA A 79 4.55 -10.65 -6.88
N ARG A 80 5.32 -11.75 -6.77
CA ARG A 80 4.83 -13.11 -6.50
C ARG A 80 5.73 -13.83 -5.48
N TRP A 81 5.63 -15.16 -5.43
CA TRP A 81 6.27 -16.07 -4.48
C TRP A 81 7.80 -15.96 -4.34
N GLN A 82 8.49 -15.29 -5.27
CA GLN A 82 9.95 -15.13 -5.25
C GLN A 82 10.41 -14.01 -4.32
N CYS A 83 9.52 -13.08 -3.93
CA CYS A 83 9.83 -11.98 -3.02
C CYS A 83 9.14 -12.22 -1.67
N SER A 84 9.90 -12.11 -0.58
CA SER A 84 9.34 -12.20 0.77
C SER A 84 8.56 -10.94 1.13
N LEU A 85 7.55 -11.07 2.00
CA LEU A 85 6.81 -9.92 2.53
C LEU A 85 7.73 -8.91 3.24
N ALA A 86 8.75 -9.40 3.95
CA ALA A 86 9.71 -8.54 4.64
C ALA A 86 10.51 -7.69 3.64
N THR A 87 10.96 -8.29 2.54
CA THR A 87 11.67 -7.58 1.47
C THR A 87 10.82 -6.48 0.83
N LEU A 88 9.53 -6.73 0.61
CA LEU A 88 8.61 -5.70 0.10
C LEU A 88 8.43 -4.54 1.08
N ARG A 89 8.31 -4.84 2.39
CA ARG A 89 8.20 -3.82 3.44
C ARG A 89 9.45 -2.97 3.56
N ASP A 90 10.63 -3.60 3.51
CA ASP A 90 11.90 -2.88 3.56
C ASP A 90 12.04 -1.93 2.36
N ALA A 91 11.66 -2.39 1.16
CA ALA A 91 11.62 -1.56 -0.04
C ALA A 91 10.60 -0.41 0.11
N ASN A 92 9.38 -0.69 0.59
CA ASN A 92 8.37 0.35 0.84
C ASN A 92 8.87 1.42 1.81
N ASN A 93 9.49 1.02 2.91
CA ASN A 93 10.02 1.95 3.91
C ASN A 93 11.10 2.86 3.30
N ALA A 94 12.05 2.30 2.55
CA ALA A 94 13.11 3.06 1.89
C ALA A 94 12.55 4.05 0.84
N LEU A 95 11.57 3.63 0.05
CA LEU A 95 10.93 4.51 -0.94
C LEU A 95 10.12 5.62 -0.26
N ARG A 96 9.37 5.32 0.81
CA ARG A 96 8.61 6.32 1.58
C ARG A 96 9.52 7.37 2.20
N GLU A 97 10.67 6.97 2.75
CA GLU A 97 11.69 7.90 3.27
C GLU A 97 12.20 8.82 2.16
N SER A 98 12.51 8.25 0.98
CA SER A 98 12.93 9.03 -0.19
C SER A 98 11.85 10.01 -0.66
N ILE A 99 10.60 9.57 -0.74
CA ILE A 99 9.45 10.41 -1.13
C ILE A 99 9.22 11.55 -0.14
N ALA A 100 9.37 11.29 1.18
CA ALA A 100 9.25 12.32 2.19
C ALA A 100 10.32 13.40 2.03
N GLY A 101 11.57 13.00 1.77
CA GLY A 101 12.67 13.92 1.45
C GLY A 101 12.38 14.75 0.20
N LEU A 102 12.04 14.08 -0.91
CA LEU A 102 11.71 14.75 -2.18
C LEU A 102 10.55 15.73 -2.01
N THR A 103 9.52 15.37 -1.26
CA THR A 103 8.37 16.25 -1.02
C THR A 103 8.79 17.53 -0.29
N ALA A 104 9.67 17.42 0.71
CA ALA A 104 10.21 18.57 1.40
C ALA A 104 11.09 19.44 0.48
N ASP A 105 11.95 18.83 -0.32
CA ASP A 105 12.83 19.52 -1.27
C ASP A 105 12.02 20.26 -2.34
N PHE A 106 11.01 19.61 -2.92
CA PHE A 106 10.12 20.26 -3.89
C PHE A 106 9.28 21.35 -3.26
N ALA A 107 8.83 21.19 -2.01
CA ALA A 107 8.13 22.27 -1.31
C ALA A 107 9.01 23.52 -1.10
N ALA A 108 10.33 23.32 -0.92
CA ALA A 108 11.31 24.39 -0.78
C ALA A 108 11.82 24.96 -2.13
N CYS A 109 11.51 24.32 -3.27
CA CYS A 109 11.88 24.78 -4.60
C CYS A 109 11.35 26.19 -4.86
N GLU A 110 12.16 27.09 -5.44
CA GLU A 110 11.75 28.48 -5.71
C GLU A 110 10.73 28.59 -6.84
N ASP A 111 10.76 27.66 -7.81
CA ASP A 111 9.90 27.68 -9.00
C ASP A 111 8.44 27.28 -8.64
N PRO A 112 7.47 28.22 -8.70
CA PRO A 112 6.08 27.94 -8.36
C PRO A 112 5.41 26.94 -9.30
N ASP A 113 5.83 26.86 -10.57
CA ASP A 113 5.23 25.95 -11.55
C ASP A 113 5.66 24.51 -11.27
N ILE A 114 6.93 24.29 -10.90
CA ILE A 114 7.42 23.00 -10.41
C ILE A 114 6.65 22.58 -9.16
N ARG A 115 6.54 23.46 -8.17
CA ARG A 115 5.79 23.17 -6.94
C ARG A 115 4.35 22.77 -7.22
N SER A 116 3.66 23.49 -8.11
CA SER A 116 2.26 23.21 -8.47
C SER A 116 2.12 21.84 -9.15
N ARG A 117 3.01 21.52 -10.10
CA ARG A 117 3.00 20.22 -10.80
C ARG A 117 3.25 19.07 -9.84
N VAL A 118 4.24 19.20 -8.96
CA VAL A 118 4.57 18.18 -7.94
C VAL A 118 3.42 17.98 -6.98
N ALA A 119 2.83 19.06 -6.46
CA ALA A 119 1.66 18.97 -5.57
C ALA A 119 0.51 18.20 -6.24
N GLY A 120 0.23 18.46 -7.52
CA GLY A 120 -0.78 17.74 -8.27
C GLY A 120 -0.46 16.24 -8.45
N ILE A 121 0.82 15.87 -8.62
CA ILE A 121 1.24 14.46 -8.70
C ILE A 121 1.05 13.77 -7.34
N ILE A 122 1.51 14.39 -6.25
CA ILE A 122 1.39 13.85 -4.89
C ILE A 122 -0.07 13.67 -4.52
N ILE A 123 -0.93 14.68 -4.73
CA ILE A 123 -2.37 14.57 -4.41
C ILE A 123 -3.01 13.39 -5.14
N ARG A 124 -2.72 13.19 -6.43
CA ARG A 124 -3.25 12.05 -7.18
C ARG A 124 -2.76 10.72 -6.62
N HIS A 125 -1.48 10.62 -6.26
CA HIS A 125 -0.92 9.44 -5.62
C HIS A 125 -1.63 9.13 -4.29
N GLU A 126 -1.77 10.13 -3.42
CA GLU A 126 -2.45 10.00 -2.13
C GLU A 126 -3.93 9.60 -2.27
N GLU A 127 -4.63 10.10 -3.29
CA GLU A 127 -6.01 9.66 -3.57
C GLU A 127 -6.08 8.16 -3.92
N ASP A 128 -5.17 7.68 -4.75
CA ASP A 128 -5.10 6.25 -5.13
C ASP A 128 -4.69 5.38 -3.93
N GLN A 129 -3.77 5.88 -3.11
CA GLN A 129 -3.37 5.23 -1.87
C GLN A 129 -4.53 5.08 -0.90
N LEU A 130 -5.23 6.19 -0.64
CA LEU A 130 -6.37 6.22 0.25
C LEU A 130 -7.48 5.27 -0.22
N ARG A 131 -7.77 5.20 -1.52
CA ARG A 131 -8.74 4.24 -2.08
C ARG A 131 -8.35 2.79 -1.76
N ARG A 132 -7.07 2.45 -1.88
CA ARG A 132 -6.56 1.10 -1.62
C ARG A 132 -6.57 0.76 -0.13
N GLU A 133 -6.09 1.66 0.71
CA GLU A 133 -6.09 1.48 2.17
C GLU A 133 -7.50 1.28 2.72
N ARG A 134 -8.45 2.14 2.31
CA ARG A 134 -9.86 2.03 2.72
C ARG A 134 -10.47 0.69 2.34
N ALA A 135 -10.21 0.20 1.13
CA ALA A 135 -10.67 -1.12 0.70
C ALA A 135 -10.04 -2.26 1.53
N PHE A 136 -8.75 -2.15 1.88
CA PHE A 136 -8.04 -3.16 2.67
C PHE A 136 -8.53 -3.25 4.13
N VAL A 137 -8.93 -2.12 4.72
CA VAL A 137 -9.50 -2.08 6.08
C VAL A 137 -11.03 -2.10 6.12
N ALA A 138 -11.71 -2.24 4.99
CA ALA A 138 -13.17 -2.29 4.89
C ALA A 138 -13.84 -3.27 5.88
N PRO A 139 -13.28 -4.47 6.15
CA PRO A 139 -13.89 -5.40 7.11
C PRO A 139 -13.97 -4.91 8.56
N THR A 140 -13.24 -3.84 8.92
CA THR A 140 -13.33 -3.22 10.25
C THR A 140 -14.67 -2.51 10.49
N GLY A 141 -15.37 -2.11 9.43
CA GLY A 141 -16.62 -1.36 9.52
C GLY A 141 -16.46 0.09 10.00
N PHE A 142 -15.24 0.65 9.96
CA PHE A 142 -14.97 2.04 10.39
C PHE A 142 -15.13 3.09 9.29
N ASP A 143 -15.24 2.68 8.02
CA ASP A 143 -15.39 3.63 6.92
C ASP A 143 -16.75 4.34 6.99
N VAL A 144 -16.74 5.66 6.86
CA VAL A 144 -17.93 6.50 6.93
C VAL A 144 -18.74 6.52 5.63
N PHE A 145 -18.16 6.05 4.52
CA PHE A 145 -18.78 5.97 3.20
C PHE A 145 -18.58 4.56 2.60
N PRO A 146 -19.11 3.50 3.25
CA PRO A 146 -18.87 2.12 2.83
C PRO A 146 -19.36 1.80 1.41
N GLU A 147 -20.38 2.50 0.93
CA GLU A 147 -20.92 2.39 -0.43
C GLU A 147 -19.97 2.89 -1.52
N SER A 148 -18.97 3.71 -1.15
CA SER A 148 -17.96 4.23 -2.07
C SER A 148 -16.75 3.30 -2.22
N LEU A 149 -16.68 2.23 -1.44
CA LEU A 149 -15.53 1.32 -1.42
C LEU A 149 -15.51 0.44 -2.66
N LEU A 150 -14.32 0.33 -3.27
CA LEU A 150 -14.07 -0.62 -4.34
C LEU A 150 -13.76 -2.01 -3.75
N PRO A 151 -14.07 -3.10 -4.48
CA PRO A 151 -13.61 -4.43 -4.11
C PRO A 151 -12.08 -4.47 -4.00
N LEU A 152 -11.56 -5.22 -3.03
CA LEU A 152 -10.12 -5.29 -2.76
C LEU A 152 -9.34 -5.78 -3.98
N GLU A 153 -9.90 -6.74 -4.72
CA GLU A 153 -9.30 -7.30 -5.92
C GLU A 153 -9.10 -6.21 -7.00
N LYS A 154 -10.01 -5.25 -7.09
CA LYS A 154 -9.93 -4.16 -8.08
C LYS A 154 -8.86 -3.13 -7.75
N VAL A 155 -8.70 -2.79 -6.47
CA VAL A 155 -7.66 -1.82 -6.06
C VAL A 155 -6.26 -2.44 -6.01
N LEU A 156 -6.17 -3.77 -6.05
CA LEU A 156 -4.92 -4.52 -6.12
C LEU A 156 -4.56 -4.95 -7.55
N GLU A 157 -5.36 -4.61 -8.55
CA GLU A 157 -4.96 -4.80 -9.95
C GLU A 157 -3.72 -3.94 -10.23
N ILE A 158 -2.59 -4.61 -10.49
CA ILE A 158 -1.36 -3.95 -10.91
C ILE A 158 -1.67 -3.17 -12.21
N PRO A 159 -1.47 -1.82 -12.25
CA PRO A 159 -1.71 -1.04 -13.45
C PRO A 159 -0.97 -1.65 -14.65
N GLY A 160 -1.63 -1.72 -15.81
CA GLY A 160 -1.12 -2.43 -17.00
C GLY A 160 0.29 -2.03 -17.46
N GLN A 161 0.78 -0.86 -17.05
CA GLN A 161 2.16 -0.39 -17.26
C GLN A 161 3.25 -1.19 -16.50
N PHE A 162 2.87 -1.99 -15.50
CA PHE A 162 3.76 -2.87 -14.73
C PHE A 162 3.45 -4.37 -14.94
N SER A 163 2.51 -4.69 -15.84
CA SER A 163 2.23 -6.07 -16.19
C SER A 163 3.40 -6.60 -17.01
N ILE A 164 4.20 -7.50 -16.42
CA ILE A 164 5.16 -8.31 -17.17
C ILE A 164 4.32 -9.03 -18.23
N LYS A 165 4.46 -8.64 -19.51
CA LYS A 165 3.95 -9.46 -20.61
C LYS A 165 4.62 -10.81 -20.44
N ALA A 166 3.88 -11.78 -19.90
CA ALA A 166 4.32 -13.15 -19.86
C ALA A 166 4.61 -13.53 -21.31
N GLU A 167 5.89 -13.66 -21.65
CA GLU A 167 6.31 -14.16 -22.93
C GLU A 167 5.65 -15.53 -23.10
N ARG A 168 4.64 -15.58 -23.96
CA ARG A 168 4.08 -16.84 -24.44
C ARG A 168 5.16 -17.49 -25.29
N HIS A 169 6.00 -18.31 -24.66
CA HIS A 169 6.77 -19.30 -25.39
C HIS A 169 5.77 -20.34 -25.91
N SER A 170 5.60 -20.32 -27.24
CA SER A 170 4.90 -21.33 -28.02
C SER A 170 5.84 -22.49 -28.33
#